data_AF-A0A420WFC9-F1
#
_entry.id   AF-A0A420WFC9-F1
#
_cell.length_a   1.000
_cell.length_b   1.000
_cell.length_c   1.000
_cell.angle_alpha   90.00
_cell.angle_beta   90.00
_cell.angle_gamma   90.00
#
_symmetry.space_group_name_H-M   'P 1'
#
loop_
_entity.id
_entity.type
_entity.pdbx_description
1 polymer ?
#
loop_
_entity_poly.entity_id
_entity_poly.type
_entity_poly.pdbx_seq_one_letter_code
_entity_poly.pdbx_strand_id
1 'polypeptide(L)'
;MMTLHGYWRSSASYRVRIAFALKGVEVNHHAVNLRTGEQSKDTHLARNVQGYVPVLELEDGTQLTQSLAIMDYLDATYPEPRLMPPEPILRSKILAASLIIASDISPIQNLSVLKFIRAEHGQDDVGVTKWAAHWIAKGFKALELIAQAHETEFLMTDAPGFFECCLIPQAYNAKRFGVDMTQFPKLSAINAACLQRPEFEKARPENQLDAV
;
A
#
# COMPACT_ATOMS: atom_id res chain seq x y z
N MET A 1 8.90 6.59 20.97
CA MET A 1 7.84 6.03 20.12
C MET A 1 8.13 6.38 18.67
N MET A 2 8.00 5.43 17.75
CA MET A 2 8.21 5.66 16.31
C MET A 2 7.19 6.66 15.72
N THR A 3 7.58 7.35 14.64
CA THR A 3 6.72 8.29 13.91
C THR A 3 6.61 7.92 12.44
N LEU A 4 5.39 7.74 11.94
CA LEU A 4 5.09 7.52 10.53
C LEU A 4 4.72 8.85 9.86
N HIS A 5 5.65 9.38 9.08
CA HIS A 5 5.41 10.52 8.19
C HIS A 5 4.68 10.02 6.95
N GLY A 6 3.41 10.37 6.82
CA GLY A 6 2.52 9.79 5.82
C GLY A 6 1.44 10.75 5.34
N TYR A 7 0.64 10.28 4.39
CA TYR A 7 -0.54 10.98 3.90
C TYR A 7 -1.75 10.05 3.95
N TRP A 8 -2.91 10.53 4.41
CA TRP A 8 -4.10 9.69 4.62
C TRP A 8 -4.45 8.86 3.39
N ARG A 9 -4.42 9.46 2.19
CA ARG A 9 -4.79 8.82 0.93
C ARG A 9 -3.63 8.23 0.14
N SER A 10 -2.42 8.21 0.71
CA SER A 10 -1.27 7.54 0.08
C SER A 10 -1.41 6.03 0.23
N SER A 11 -1.44 5.30 -0.89
CA SER A 11 -1.51 3.83 -0.85
C SER A 11 -0.32 3.23 -0.12
N ALA A 12 0.91 3.73 -0.36
CA ALA A 12 2.12 3.25 0.33
C ALA A 12 2.08 3.52 1.84
N SER A 13 1.57 4.69 2.27
CA SER A 13 1.38 4.95 3.71
C SER A 13 0.32 4.02 4.30
N TYR A 14 -0.77 3.77 3.55
CA TYR A 14 -1.83 2.87 3.99
C TYR A 14 -1.33 1.43 4.20
N ARG A 15 -0.43 0.90 3.34
CA ARG A 15 0.21 -0.42 3.55
C ARG A 15 0.86 -0.51 4.93
N VAL A 16 1.66 0.50 5.27
CA VAL A 16 2.40 0.55 6.53
C VAL A 16 1.46 0.72 7.73
N ARG A 17 0.38 1.50 7.59
CA ARG A 17 -0.65 1.60 8.64
C ARG A 17 -1.32 0.26 8.92
N ILE A 18 -1.67 -0.50 7.88
CA ILE A 18 -2.22 -1.85 8.04
C ILE A 18 -1.20 -2.74 8.76
N ALA A 19 0.07 -2.70 8.36
CA ALA A 19 1.12 -3.48 9.01
C ALA A 19 1.26 -3.16 10.51
N PHE A 20 1.30 -1.88 10.90
CA PHE A 20 1.29 -1.49 12.31
C PHE A 20 0.04 -1.99 13.05
N ALA A 21 -1.14 -1.87 12.44
CA ALA A 21 -2.39 -2.31 13.04
C ALA A 21 -2.43 -3.83 13.23
N LEU A 22 -2.02 -4.61 12.23
CA LEU A 22 -1.91 -6.08 12.31
C LEU A 22 -0.89 -6.52 13.37
N LYS A 23 0.22 -5.78 13.52
CA LYS A 23 1.22 -6.03 14.56
C LYS A 23 0.76 -5.64 15.97
N GLY A 24 -0.34 -4.91 16.11
CA GLY A 24 -0.75 -4.32 17.38
C GLY A 24 0.28 -3.31 17.93
N VAL A 25 1.06 -2.68 17.05
CA VAL A 25 2.11 -1.72 17.42
C VAL A 25 1.58 -0.31 17.17
N GLU A 26 1.54 0.50 18.21
CA GLU A 26 1.16 1.91 18.09
C GLU A 26 2.29 2.73 17.44
N VAL A 27 1.91 3.70 16.62
CA VAL A 27 2.84 4.61 15.93
C VAL A 27 2.27 6.02 15.91
N ASN A 28 3.12 7.03 16.11
CA ASN A 28 2.70 8.41 15.98
C ASN A 28 2.52 8.74 14.50
N HIS A 29 1.41 9.39 14.13
CA HIS A 29 1.17 9.81 12.76
C HIS A 29 1.53 11.28 12.58
N HIS A 30 2.41 11.56 11.62
CA HIS A 30 2.71 12.91 11.18
C HIS A 30 2.27 13.09 9.73
N ALA A 31 1.30 13.97 9.50
CA ALA A 31 0.78 14.23 8.17
C ALA A 31 1.80 14.99 7.29
N VAL A 32 1.89 14.60 6.02
CA VAL A 32 2.64 15.29 4.96
C VAL A 32 1.67 15.50 3.81
N ASN A 33 1.21 16.73 3.63
CA ASN A 33 0.13 17.04 2.71
C ASN A 33 0.61 17.05 1.24
N LEU A 34 0.24 15.99 0.51
CA LEU A 34 0.63 15.82 -0.89
C LEU A 34 -0.11 16.78 -1.85
N ARG A 35 -1.23 17.38 -1.43
CA ARG A 35 -1.98 18.36 -2.23
C ARG A 35 -1.28 19.70 -2.25
N THR A 36 -0.71 20.11 -1.12
CA THR A 36 0.06 21.37 -0.97
C THR A 36 1.53 21.19 -1.34
N GLY A 37 1.98 19.96 -1.65
CA GLY A 37 3.33 19.67 -2.12
C GLY A 37 4.38 19.60 -1.01
N GLU A 38 3.98 19.33 0.23
CA GLU A 38 4.90 19.31 1.39
C GLU A 38 6.04 18.29 1.25
N GLN A 39 5.81 17.20 0.50
CA GLN A 39 6.83 16.19 0.25
C GLN A 39 8.02 16.71 -0.57
N SER A 40 7.89 17.87 -1.21
CA SER A 40 8.95 18.52 -1.99
C SER A 40 9.66 19.63 -1.22
N LYS A 41 9.28 19.91 0.03
CA LYS A 41 9.94 20.92 0.88
C LYS A 41 11.19 20.32 1.52
N ASP A 42 12.20 21.16 1.76
CA ASP A 42 13.48 20.76 2.37
C ASP A 42 13.33 19.98 3.67
N THR A 43 12.32 20.33 4.49
CA THR A 43 12.03 19.62 5.74
C THR A 43 11.64 18.16 5.54
N HIS A 44 10.96 17.81 4.44
CA HIS A 44 10.63 16.42 4.11
C HIS A 44 11.74 15.76 3.28
N LEU A 45 12.40 16.51 2.40
CA LEU A 45 13.53 16.00 1.63
C LEU A 45 14.72 15.60 2.51
N ALA A 46 14.90 16.28 3.65
CA ALA A 46 15.85 15.87 4.68
C ALA A 46 15.51 14.51 5.33
N ARG A 47 14.24 14.07 5.26
CA ARG A 47 13.79 12.73 5.72
C ARG A 47 13.85 11.66 4.64
N ASN A 48 13.56 12.06 3.41
CA ASN A 48 13.60 11.18 2.24
C ASN A 48 13.92 12.01 1.00
N VAL A 49 15.16 11.87 0.51
CA VAL A 49 15.67 12.58 -0.67
C VAL A 49 14.85 12.31 -1.93
N GLN A 50 14.11 11.19 -1.99
CA GLN A 50 13.22 10.87 -3.10
C GLN A 50 11.91 11.68 -3.07
N GLY A 51 11.60 12.37 -1.97
CA GLY A 51 10.39 13.17 -1.81
C GLY A 51 9.10 12.35 -1.77
N TYR A 52 9.17 11.06 -1.42
CA TYR A 52 7.99 10.21 -1.26
C TYR A 52 7.61 10.00 0.20
N VAL A 53 6.36 9.58 0.39
CA VAL A 53 5.82 9.06 1.66
C VAL A 53 5.45 7.58 1.45
N PRO A 54 5.51 6.74 2.50
CA PRO A 54 5.84 7.07 3.89
C PRO A 54 7.35 7.14 4.18
N VAL A 55 7.68 7.79 5.31
CA VAL A 55 8.94 7.63 6.03
C VAL A 55 8.62 7.19 7.45
N LEU A 56 9.28 6.14 7.94
CA LEU A 56 9.22 5.73 9.34
C LEU A 56 10.46 6.28 10.05
N GLU A 57 10.26 7.14 11.03
CA GLU A 57 11.30 7.65 11.93
C GLU A 57 11.29 6.79 13.21
N LEU A 58 12.43 6.16 13.51
CA LEU A 58 12.65 5.38 14.73
C LEU A 58 12.94 6.31 15.91
N GLU A 59 12.96 5.76 17.12
CA GLU A 59 13.13 6.55 18.34
C GLU A 59 14.50 7.24 18.46
N ASP A 60 15.52 6.67 17.81
CA ASP A 60 16.87 7.23 17.72
C ASP A 60 17.04 8.23 16.56
N GLY A 61 15.96 8.53 15.84
CA GLY A 61 15.96 9.42 14.68
C GLY A 61 16.33 8.74 13.36
N THR A 62 16.60 7.43 13.35
CA THR A 62 16.86 6.67 12.11
C THR A 62 15.64 6.71 11.20
N GLN A 63 15.85 6.96 9.90
CA GLN A 63 14.78 7.07 8.91
C GLN A 63 14.76 5.86 7.98
N LEU A 64 13.63 5.18 7.92
CA LEU A 64 13.37 4.08 7.00
C LEU A 64 12.37 4.52 5.94
N THR A 65 12.65 4.18 4.67
CA THR A 65 11.80 4.52 3.52
C THR A 65 11.40 3.26 2.76
N GLN A 66 10.54 3.40 1.75
CA GLN A 66 9.93 2.31 0.97
C GLN A 66 8.98 1.43 1.80
N SER A 67 7.68 1.45 1.44
CA SER A 67 6.64 0.78 2.24
C SER A 67 6.89 -0.70 2.51
N LEU A 68 7.38 -1.47 1.52
CA LEU A 68 7.64 -2.90 1.70
C LEU A 68 8.87 -3.15 2.58
N ALA A 69 9.90 -2.31 2.51
CA ALA A 69 11.07 -2.41 3.38
C ALA A 69 10.72 -2.04 4.83
N ILE A 70 9.88 -1.03 5.04
CA ILE A 70 9.34 -0.69 6.36
C ILE A 70 8.52 -1.85 6.93
N MET A 71 7.66 -2.47 6.11
CA MET A 71 6.88 -3.64 6.53
C MET A 71 7.77 -4.84 6.89
N ASP A 72 8.83 -5.09 6.11
CA ASP A 72 9.81 -6.14 6.39
C ASP A 72 10.57 -5.86 7.70
N TYR A 73 10.99 -4.62 7.94
CA TYR A 73 11.56 -4.19 9.22
C TYR A 73 10.61 -4.48 10.38
N LEU A 74 9.33 -4.08 10.27
CA LEU A 74 8.34 -4.35 11.32
C LEU A 74 8.15 -5.85 11.54
N ASP A 75 8.15 -6.66 10.48
CA ASP A 75 8.03 -8.11 10.59
C ASP A 75 9.25 -8.76 11.26
N ALA A 76 10.44 -8.21 11.02
CA ALA A 76 11.69 -8.67 11.62
C ALA A 76 11.83 -8.26 13.10
N THR A 77 11.35 -7.08 13.50
CA THR A 77 11.49 -6.58 14.87
C THR A 77 10.32 -6.97 15.79
N TYR A 78 9.13 -7.22 15.22
CA TYR A 78 7.95 -7.69 15.95
C TYR A 78 7.53 -9.05 15.38
N PRO A 79 8.10 -10.17 15.88
CA PRO A 79 7.99 -11.47 15.21
C PRO A 79 6.57 -12.04 15.17
N GLU A 80 5.68 -11.62 16.07
CA GLU A 80 4.29 -12.09 16.11
C GLU A 80 3.30 -10.91 16.23
N PRO A 81 2.14 -10.97 15.56
CA PRO A 81 1.77 -11.94 14.53
C PRO A 81 2.57 -11.73 13.24
N ARG A 82 3.02 -12.80 12.58
CA ARG A 82 3.81 -12.71 11.35
C ARG A 82 3.02 -12.12 10.19
N LEU A 83 3.63 -11.16 9.48
CA LEU A 83 3.13 -10.68 8.19
C LEU A 83 3.61 -11.58 7.06
N MET A 84 4.83 -12.14 7.16
CA MET A 84 5.36 -13.14 6.24
C MET A 84 5.57 -14.50 6.89
N PRO A 85 5.21 -15.60 6.20
CA PRO A 85 5.51 -16.94 6.68
C PRO A 85 7.04 -17.17 6.66
N PRO A 86 7.56 -18.03 7.57
CA PRO A 86 8.98 -18.37 7.60
C PRO A 86 9.43 -19.27 6.46
N GLU A 87 8.51 -20.00 5.81
CA GLU A 87 8.86 -20.95 4.77
C GLU A 87 9.40 -20.20 3.54
N PRO A 88 10.66 -20.44 3.12
CA PRO A 88 11.32 -19.59 2.13
C PRO A 88 10.61 -19.51 0.77
N ILE A 89 10.03 -20.62 0.29
CA ILE A 89 9.38 -20.65 -1.02
C ILE A 89 8.08 -19.86 -0.98
N LEU A 90 7.25 -20.07 0.03
CA LEU A 90 5.99 -19.38 0.26
C LEU A 90 6.24 -17.89 0.48
N ARG A 91 7.23 -17.53 1.31
CA ARG A 91 7.67 -16.14 1.48
C ARG A 91 8.02 -15.50 0.14
N SER A 92 8.82 -16.18 -0.69
CA SER A 92 9.19 -15.66 -2.02
C SER A 92 7.98 -15.46 -2.93
N LYS A 93 7.00 -16.38 -2.91
CA LYS A 93 5.79 -16.27 -3.72
C LYS A 93 4.91 -15.10 -3.30
N ILE A 94 4.71 -14.91 -1.99
CA ILE A 94 3.89 -13.80 -1.48
C ILE A 94 4.59 -12.47 -1.71
N LEU A 95 5.92 -12.40 -1.55
CA LEU A 95 6.70 -11.22 -1.89
C LEU A 95 6.57 -10.88 -3.38
N ALA A 96 6.69 -11.86 -4.28
CA ALA A 96 6.50 -11.64 -5.71
C ALA A 96 5.10 -11.09 -6.05
N ALA A 97 4.05 -11.65 -5.45
CA ALA A 97 2.69 -11.11 -5.61
C ALA A 97 2.55 -9.67 -5.08
N SER A 98 3.19 -9.38 -3.95
CA SER A 98 3.20 -8.02 -3.37
C SER A 98 3.94 -7.03 -4.27
N LEU A 99 5.01 -7.47 -4.94
CA LEU A 99 5.79 -6.66 -5.87
C LEU A 99 5.02 -6.36 -7.17
N ILE A 100 4.12 -7.23 -7.65
CA ILE A 100 3.22 -6.88 -8.76
C ILE A 100 2.45 -5.59 -8.41
N ILE A 101 1.99 -5.44 -7.16
CA ILE A 101 1.35 -4.20 -6.71
C ILE A 101 2.36 -3.07 -6.53
N ALA A 102 3.43 -3.33 -5.78
CA ALA A 102 4.34 -2.30 -5.30
C ALA A 102 5.30 -1.75 -6.37
N SER A 103 5.57 -2.52 -7.41
CA SER A 103 6.52 -2.20 -8.48
C SER A 103 5.83 -2.02 -9.84
N ASP A 104 4.85 -2.86 -10.17
CA ASP A 104 4.29 -2.90 -11.54
C ASP A 104 2.93 -2.20 -11.69
N ILE A 105 2.27 -1.88 -10.58
CA ILE A 105 1.00 -1.12 -10.58
C ILE A 105 1.23 0.26 -9.95
N SER A 106 1.54 0.27 -8.65
CA SER A 106 1.49 1.48 -7.82
C SER A 106 2.38 2.62 -8.29
N PRO A 107 3.65 2.39 -8.70
CA PRO A 107 4.52 3.46 -9.18
C PRO A 107 4.02 4.08 -10.49
N ILE A 108 3.38 3.29 -11.37
CA ILE A 108 2.95 3.71 -12.71
C ILE A 108 1.70 4.61 -12.65
N GLN A 109 0.96 4.58 -11.55
CA GLN A 109 -0.24 5.42 -11.33
C GLN A 109 -0.14 6.34 -10.11
N ASN A 110 1.05 6.52 -9.53
CA ASN A 110 1.21 7.41 -8.39
C ASN A 110 1.02 8.90 -8.78
N LEU A 111 0.89 9.77 -7.77
CA LEU A 111 0.63 11.20 -8.00
C LEU A 111 1.67 11.87 -8.90
N SER A 112 2.97 11.55 -8.76
CA SER A 112 4.02 12.15 -9.60
C SER A 112 3.88 11.75 -11.07
N VAL A 113 3.64 10.47 -11.36
CA VAL A 113 3.46 9.99 -12.73
C VAL A 113 2.18 10.54 -13.33
N LEU A 114 1.08 10.56 -12.56
CA LEU A 114 -0.18 11.12 -13.04
C LEU A 114 -0.13 12.64 -13.23
N LYS A 115 0.72 13.37 -12.51
CA LYS A 115 0.97 14.80 -12.77
C LYS A 115 1.78 14.98 -14.05
N PHE A 116 2.82 14.17 -14.24
CA PHE A 116 3.68 14.22 -15.42
C PHE A 116 2.89 13.98 -16.71
N ILE A 117 2.08 12.92 -16.79
CA ILE A 117 1.31 12.63 -18.02
C ILE A 117 0.24 13.70 -18.32
N ARG A 118 -0.29 14.39 -17.31
CA ARG A 118 -1.19 15.54 -17.53
C ARG A 118 -0.43 16.70 -18.16
N ALA A 119 0.70 17.07 -17.57
CA ALA A 119 1.47 18.24 -17.98
C ALA A 119 2.19 18.02 -19.32
N GLU A 120 2.94 16.92 -19.46
CA GLU A 120 3.86 16.70 -20.57
C GLU A 120 3.22 15.95 -21.75
N HIS A 121 2.10 15.27 -21.52
CA HIS A 121 1.38 14.50 -22.55
C HIS A 121 -0.07 14.95 -22.76
N GLY A 122 -0.45 16.11 -22.20
CA GLY A 122 -1.75 16.76 -22.43
C GLY A 122 -2.96 15.91 -22.05
N GLN A 123 -2.80 14.95 -21.14
CA GLN A 123 -3.92 14.10 -20.73
C GLN A 123 -4.85 14.86 -19.78
N ASP A 124 -6.15 14.72 -20.02
CA ASP A 124 -7.20 15.17 -19.10
C ASP A 124 -7.49 14.09 -18.03
N ASP A 125 -8.51 14.32 -17.21
CA ASP A 125 -8.89 13.37 -16.16
C ASP A 125 -9.44 12.05 -16.72
N VAL A 126 -10.03 12.04 -17.92
CA VAL A 126 -10.48 10.82 -18.60
C VAL A 126 -9.27 9.97 -19.00
N GLY A 127 -8.26 10.59 -19.62
CA GLY A 127 -7.01 9.94 -20.03
C GLY A 127 -6.24 9.38 -18.84
N VAL A 128 -6.09 10.17 -17.77
CA VAL A 128 -5.43 9.74 -16.52
C VAL A 128 -6.16 8.58 -15.85
N THR A 129 -7.49 8.65 -15.79
CA THR A 129 -8.30 7.57 -15.20
C THR A 129 -8.16 6.30 -16.01
N LYS A 130 -8.22 6.38 -17.34
CA LYS A 130 -8.00 5.25 -18.24
C LYS A 130 -6.61 4.63 -18.07
N TRP A 131 -5.58 5.47 -17.94
CA TRP A 131 -4.21 5.02 -17.68
C TRP A 131 -4.11 4.22 -16.38
N ALA A 132 -4.59 4.79 -15.27
CA ALA A 132 -4.55 4.13 -13.97
C ALA A 132 -5.37 2.82 -13.97
N ALA A 133 -6.59 2.86 -14.51
CA ALA A 133 -7.47 1.70 -14.60
C ALA A 133 -6.83 0.55 -15.40
N HIS A 134 -6.18 0.86 -16.51
CA HIS A 134 -5.49 -0.13 -17.35
C HIS A 134 -4.41 -0.89 -16.57
N TRP A 135 -3.48 -0.18 -15.94
CA TRP A 135 -2.36 -0.80 -15.23
C TRP A 135 -2.82 -1.59 -13.99
N ILE A 136 -3.83 -1.08 -13.29
CA ILE A 136 -4.47 -1.81 -12.19
C ILE A 136 -5.09 -3.11 -12.67
N ALA A 137 -5.95 -3.05 -13.70
CA ALA A 137 -6.63 -4.24 -14.23
C ALA A 137 -5.65 -5.28 -14.77
N LYS A 138 -4.57 -4.83 -15.44
CA LYS A 138 -3.51 -5.73 -15.94
C LYS A 138 -2.84 -6.51 -14.81
N GLY A 139 -2.42 -5.83 -13.74
CA GLY A 139 -1.79 -6.48 -12.60
C GLY A 139 -2.78 -7.35 -11.80
N PHE A 140 -4.03 -6.87 -11.62
CA PHE A 140 -5.08 -7.63 -10.94
C PHE A 140 -5.45 -8.92 -11.68
N LYS A 141 -5.41 -8.94 -13.02
CA LYS A 141 -5.61 -10.17 -13.78
C LYS A 141 -4.56 -11.24 -13.43
N ALA A 142 -3.29 -10.86 -13.29
CA ALA A 142 -2.24 -11.80 -12.91
C ALA A 142 -2.41 -12.27 -11.45
N LEU A 143 -2.70 -11.34 -10.54
CA LEU A 143 -2.91 -11.63 -9.12
C LEU A 143 -4.14 -12.50 -8.85
N GLU A 144 -5.22 -12.30 -9.61
CA GLU A 144 -6.42 -13.12 -9.53
C GLU A 144 -6.10 -14.57 -9.88
N LEU A 145 -5.36 -14.83 -10.97
CA LEU A 145 -4.94 -16.18 -11.34
C LEU A 145 -4.02 -16.82 -10.28
N ILE A 146 -3.09 -16.03 -9.72
CA ILE A 146 -2.24 -16.50 -8.62
C ILE A 146 -3.11 -16.87 -7.41
N ALA A 147 -4.04 -16.02 -7.01
CA ALA A 147 -4.89 -16.26 -5.85
C ALA A 147 -5.87 -17.43 -6.04
N GLN A 148 -6.38 -17.65 -7.26
CA GLN A 148 -7.26 -18.77 -7.60
C GLN A 148 -6.56 -20.13 -7.56
N ALA A 149 -5.24 -20.18 -7.68
CA ALA A 149 -4.46 -21.41 -7.58
C ALA A 149 -4.37 -21.96 -6.14
N HIS A 150 -4.95 -21.27 -5.16
CA HIS A 150 -4.89 -21.62 -3.74
C HIS A 150 -6.28 -21.57 -3.08
N GLU A 151 -6.61 -22.61 -2.31
CA GLU A 151 -7.87 -22.75 -1.58
C GLU A 151 -7.82 -22.14 -0.16
N THR A 152 -7.03 -21.09 0.03
CA THR A 152 -6.88 -20.38 1.32
C THR A 152 -7.76 -19.13 1.39
N GLU A 153 -8.07 -18.65 2.60
CA GLU A 153 -8.89 -17.43 2.78
C GLU A 153 -8.14 -16.16 2.30
N PHE A 154 -6.85 -16.06 2.61
CA PHE A 154 -5.94 -14.98 2.20
C PHE A 154 -4.95 -15.49 1.15
N LEU A 155 -4.00 -14.67 0.68
CA LEU A 155 -3.07 -15.12 -0.36
C LEU A 155 -2.10 -16.18 0.17
N MET A 156 -2.39 -17.44 -0.16
CA MET A 156 -1.59 -18.63 0.20
C MET A 156 -1.48 -18.88 1.73
N THR A 157 -2.30 -18.21 2.54
CA THR A 157 -2.29 -18.26 4.00
C THR A 157 -3.71 -18.17 4.60
N ASP A 158 -3.87 -18.59 5.86
CA ASP A 158 -5.14 -18.54 6.60
C ASP A 158 -5.31 -17.27 7.47
N ALA A 159 -4.34 -16.37 7.41
CA ALA A 159 -4.40 -15.06 8.07
C ALA A 159 -3.86 -13.97 7.12
N PRO A 160 -4.38 -12.72 7.24
CA PRO A 160 -3.90 -11.61 6.45
C PRO A 160 -2.46 -11.25 6.85
N GLY A 161 -1.65 -10.87 5.87
CA GLY A 161 -0.27 -10.51 6.08
C GLY A 161 0.24 -9.51 5.06
N PHE A 162 1.48 -9.72 4.63
CA PHE A 162 2.24 -8.75 3.82
C PHE A 162 1.57 -8.43 2.47
N PHE A 163 0.94 -9.42 1.82
CA PHE A 163 0.24 -9.17 0.57
C PHE A 163 -1.06 -8.40 0.78
N GLU A 164 -1.84 -8.73 1.80
CA GLU A 164 -3.08 -8.00 2.11
C GLU A 164 -2.80 -6.54 2.46
N CYS A 165 -1.72 -6.27 3.19
CA CYS A 165 -1.22 -4.90 3.38
C CYS A 165 -1.05 -4.16 2.05
N CYS A 166 -0.68 -4.83 0.96
CA CYS A 166 -0.54 -4.26 -0.38
C CYS A 166 -1.86 -4.22 -1.17
N LEU A 167 -2.66 -5.28 -1.09
CA LEU A 167 -3.91 -5.45 -1.84
C LEU A 167 -4.96 -4.42 -1.43
N ILE A 168 -5.19 -4.22 -0.14
CA ILE A 168 -6.29 -3.37 0.34
C ILE A 168 -6.13 -1.91 -0.13
N PRO A 169 -4.96 -1.27 0.00
CA PRO A 169 -4.75 0.06 -0.57
C PRO A 169 -4.87 0.11 -2.10
N GLN A 170 -4.51 -0.98 -2.80
CA GLN A 170 -4.59 -1.02 -4.26
C GLN A 170 -6.03 -1.24 -4.75
N ALA A 171 -6.83 -2.04 -4.04
CA ALA A 171 -8.26 -2.21 -4.29
C ALA A 171 -9.05 -0.92 -4.03
N TYR A 172 -8.65 -0.16 -2.99
CA TYR A 172 -9.16 1.20 -2.76
C TYR A 172 -8.91 2.11 -3.99
N ASN A 173 -7.69 2.10 -4.52
CA ASN A 173 -7.36 2.85 -5.74
C ASN A 173 -8.08 2.32 -6.99
N ALA A 174 -8.27 1.01 -7.11
CA ALA A 174 -8.99 0.40 -8.22
C ALA A 174 -10.41 0.98 -8.32
N LYS A 175 -11.14 1.04 -7.19
CA LYS A 175 -12.46 1.68 -7.11
C LYS A 175 -12.41 3.16 -7.48
N ARG A 176 -11.41 3.89 -6.97
CA ARG A 176 -11.22 5.32 -7.28
C ARG A 176 -11.05 5.59 -8.78
N PHE A 177 -10.40 4.68 -9.52
CA PHE A 177 -10.18 4.81 -10.96
C PHE A 177 -11.20 4.04 -11.80
N GLY A 178 -12.31 3.59 -11.21
CA GLY A 178 -13.41 2.97 -11.95
C GLY A 178 -13.12 1.56 -12.49
N VAL A 179 -12.17 0.84 -11.90
CA VAL A 179 -11.93 -0.57 -12.25
C VAL A 179 -13.10 -1.42 -11.74
N ASP A 180 -13.68 -2.19 -12.64
CA ASP A 180 -14.72 -3.17 -12.31
C ASP A 180 -14.10 -4.38 -11.59
N MET A 181 -14.29 -4.42 -10.28
CA MET A 181 -13.75 -5.46 -9.42
C MET A 181 -14.47 -6.81 -9.53
N THR A 182 -15.64 -6.88 -10.20
CA THR A 182 -16.36 -8.15 -10.39
C THR A 182 -15.58 -9.13 -11.27
N GLN A 183 -14.64 -8.63 -12.07
CA GLN A 183 -13.69 -9.43 -12.85
C GLN A 183 -12.63 -10.15 -12.00
N PHE A 184 -12.49 -9.77 -10.72
CA PHE A 184 -11.49 -10.32 -9.80
C PHE A 184 -12.16 -10.85 -8.52
N PRO A 185 -12.97 -11.92 -8.62
CA PRO A 185 -13.77 -12.42 -7.50
C PRO A 185 -12.92 -12.88 -6.30
N LYS A 186 -11.78 -13.55 -6.52
CA LYS A 186 -10.92 -14.01 -5.42
C LYS A 186 -10.25 -12.84 -4.70
N LEU A 187 -9.70 -11.88 -5.44
CA LEU A 187 -9.15 -10.66 -4.83
C LEU A 187 -10.23 -9.84 -4.11
N SER A 188 -11.44 -9.77 -4.66
CA SER A 188 -12.57 -9.10 -4.02
C SER A 188 -13.00 -9.78 -2.72
N ALA A 189 -12.98 -11.11 -2.67
CA ALA A 189 -13.25 -11.88 -1.45
C ALA A 189 -12.19 -11.64 -0.38
N ILE A 190 -10.90 -11.70 -0.72
CA ILE A 190 -9.79 -11.37 0.20
C ILE A 190 -9.96 -9.94 0.74
N ASN A 191 -10.27 -8.99 -0.16
CA ASN A 191 -10.48 -7.60 0.23
C ASN A 191 -11.67 -7.46 1.19
N ALA A 192 -12.79 -8.13 0.94
CA ALA A 192 -13.95 -8.09 1.82
C ALA A 192 -13.65 -8.70 3.20
N ALA A 193 -12.95 -9.84 3.25
CA ALA A 193 -12.55 -10.47 4.51
C ALA A 193 -11.62 -9.58 5.34
N CYS A 194 -10.67 -8.89 4.71
CA CYS A 194 -9.79 -7.94 5.40
C CYS A 194 -10.57 -6.74 5.96
N LEU A 195 -11.48 -6.15 5.17
CA LEU A 195 -12.22 -4.95 5.59
C LEU A 195 -13.24 -5.20 6.71
N GLN A 196 -13.53 -6.46 7.06
CA GLN A 196 -14.34 -6.80 8.23
C GLN A 196 -13.55 -6.79 9.54
N ARG A 197 -12.21 -6.67 9.48
CA ARG A 197 -11.32 -6.75 10.64
C ARG A 197 -10.99 -5.34 11.19
N PRO A 198 -10.91 -5.18 12.52
CA PRO A 198 -10.70 -3.87 13.15
C PRO A 198 -9.36 -3.23 12.79
N GLU A 199 -8.32 -4.03 12.54
CA GLU A 199 -6.99 -3.55 12.17
C GLU A 199 -7.01 -2.81 10.82
N PHE A 200 -7.78 -3.32 9.86
CA PHE A 200 -7.95 -2.69 8.56
C PHE A 200 -8.83 -1.45 8.66
N GLU A 201 -9.92 -1.50 9.44
CA GLU A 201 -10.77 -0.33 9.70
C GLU A 201 -9.97 0.81 10.34
N LYS A 202 -9.15 0.54 11.37
CA LYS A 202 -8.26 1.54 11.99
C LYS A 202 -7.32 2.20 10.98
N ALA A 203 -6.81 1.42 10.01
CA ALA A 203 -5.85 1.91 9.02
C ALA A 203 -6.47 2.66 7.84
N ARG A 204 -7.81 2.60 7.67
CA ARG A 204 -8.52 3.18 6.51
C ARG A 204 -8.19 4.66 6.30
N PRO A 205 -8.05 5.12 5.05
CA PRO A 205 -7.77 6.51 4.75
C PRO A 205 -8.73 7.47 5.45
N GLU A 206 -10.02 7.17 5.45
CA GLU A 206 -11.06 8.05 6.02
C GLU A 206 -11.00 8.19 7.55
N ASN A 207 -10.33 7.26 8.24
CA ASN A 207 -10.19 7.26 9.69
C ASN A 207 -8.89 7.92 10.18
N GLN A 208 -8.13 8.56 9.27
CA GLN A 208 -6.87 9.24 9.62
C GLN A 208 -7.12 10.69 10.00
N LEU A 209 -6.30 11.23 10.90
CA LEU A 209 -6.43 12.60 11.42
C LEU A 209 -6.35 13.69 10.33
N ASP A 210 -5.66 13.40 9.23
CA ASP A 210 -5.49 14.30 8.08
C ASP A 210 -6.48 14.04 6.93
N ALA A 211 -7.50 13.20 7.13
CA ALA A 211 -8.54 12.94 6.14
C ALA A 211 -9.38 14.20 5.86
N VAL A 212 -9.67 14.45 4.58
CA VAL A 212 -10.42 15.62 4.07
C VAL A 212 -11.38 15.25 2.97
#